data_AF-A0A969NFX2-F1
#
_entry.id   AF-A0A969NFX2-F1
#
_cell.length_a   1.000
_cell.length_b   1.000
_cell.length_c   1.000
_cell.angle_alpha   90.00
_cell.angle_beta   90.00
_cell.angle_gamma   90.00
#
_symmetry.space_group_name_H-M   'P 1'
#
loop_
_entity.id
_entity.type
_entity.pdbx_description
1 polymer ?
#
loop_
_entity_poly.entity_id
_entity_poly.type
_entity_poly.pdbx_seq_one_letter_code
_entity_poly.pdbx_strand_id
1 'polypeptide(L)'
;MILFLKKFLLYEGGKYNTLEGTYVDASGDTYYGTITKDELTNEVAIAFDITDYIQSEIADSYYDTERMFILSYDSPDYNASINQVAIGGYENKKYQPKLNIYYIHYETY
;
A
#
# COMPACT_ATOMS: atom_id res chain seq x y z
N MET A 1 0.37 27.34 -2.78
CA MET A 1 0.89 26.22 -3.57
C MET A 1 -0.10 25.08 -3.47
N ILE A 2 -0.91 24.87 -4.51
CA ILE A 2 -1.94 23.82 -4.54
C ILE A 2 -1.19 22.52 -4.76
N LEU A 3 -1.08 21.66 -3.74
CA LEU A 3 -0.75 20.25 -3.99
C LEU A 3 -1.86 19.74 -4.91
N PHE A 4 -1.54 19.47 -6.18
CA PHE A 4 -2.33 18.51 -6.93
C PHE A 4 -2.30 17.23 -6.09
N LEU A 5 -3.45 16.85 -5.53
CA LEU A 5 -3.64 15.59 -4.82
C LEU A 5 -3.38 14.47 -5.83
N LYS A 6 -2.11 14.11 -6.00
CA LYS A 6 -1.74 12.95 -6.79
C LYS A 6 -2.41 11.76 -6.14
N LYS A 7 -3.19 11.02 -6.93
CA LYS A 7 -3.80 9.77 -6.47
C LYS A 7 -2.71 8.73 -6.34
N PHE A 8 -2.65 8.07 -5.20
CA PHE A 8 -1.73 6.96 -4.96
C PHE A 8 -2.46 5.65 -5.18
N LEU A 9 -1.75 4.71 -5.80
CA LEU A 9 -2.26 3.41 -6.18
C LEU A 9 -1.38 2.33 -5.58
N LEU A 10 -2.03 1.24 -5.20
CA LEU A 10 -1.37 0.00 -4.83
C LEU A 10 -1.38 -0.92 -6.06
N TYR A 11 -0.24 -1.51 -6.37
CA TYR A 11 -0.09 -2.48 -7.43
C TYR A 11 0.34 -3.81 -6.83
N GLU A 12 -0.13 -4.89 -7.43
CA GLU A 12 0.42 -6.22 -7.19
C GLU A 12 1.66 -6.38 -8.05
N GLY A 13 2.72 -6.91 -7.45
CA GLY A 13 3.95 -7.19 -8.16
C GLY A 13 4.63 -8.45 -7.67
N GLY A 14 5.52 -8.96 -8.51
CA GLY A 14 6.35 -10.11 -8.19
C GLY A 14 7.61 -9.71 -7.41
N LYS A 15 8.27 -10.69 -6.77
CA LYS A 15 9.50 -10.52 -5.98
C LYS A 15 10.67 -9.81 -6.70
N TYR A 16 10.61 -9.70 -8.02
CA TYR A 16 11.59 -8.99 -8.85
C TYR A 16 11.14 -7.57 -9.23
N ASN A 17 10.16 -6.99 -8.51
CA ASN A 17 9.54 -5.70 -8.79
C ASN A 17 8.86 -5.64 -10.17
N THR A 18 8.41 -6.78 -10.67
CA THR A 18 7.57 -6.85 -11.88
C THR A 18 6.17 -6.39 -11.52
N LEU A 19 5.60 -5.47 -12.29
CA LEU A 19 4.21 -5.05 -12.11
C LEU A 19 3.30 -6.12 -12.71
N GLU A 20 2.45 -6.73 -11.90
CA GLU A 20 1.55 -7.82 -12.32
C GLU A 20 0.11 -7.31 -12.51
N GLY A 21 -0.32 -6.36 -11.68
CA GLY A 21 -1.67 -5.81 -11.76
C GLY A 21 -1.88 -4.59 -10.89
N THR A 22 -3.01 -3.93 -11.08
CA THR A 22 -3.48 -2.90 -10.13
C THR A 22 -4.30 -3.58 -9.06
N TYR A 23 -4.06 -3.26 -7.78
CA TYR A 23 -4.88 -3.78 -6.70
C TYR A 23 -6.30 -3.19 -6.79
N VAL A 24 -7.28 -4.08 -6.72
CA VAL A 24 -8.71 -3.73 -6.77
C VAL A 24 -9.39 -4.13 -5.47
N ASP A 25 -10.42 -3.39 -5.10
CA ASP A 25 -11.23 -3.74 -3.95
C ASP A 25 -12.18 -4.92 -4.25
N ALA A 26 -12.95 -5.34 -3.24
CA ALA A 26 -13.92 -6.43 -3.38
C ALA A 26 -15.03 -6.17 -4.43
N SER A 27 -15.22 -4.92 -4.84
CA SER A 27 -16.18 -4.54 -5.91
C SER A 27 -15.55 -4.56 -7.30
N GLY A 28 -14.24 -4.77 -7.39
CA GLY A 28 -13.48 -4.73 -8.64
C GLY A 28 -13.03 -3.34 -9.06
N ASP A 29 -13.22 -2.33 -8.21
CA ASP A 29 -12.80 -0.95 -8.49
C ASP A 29 -11.34 -0.75 -8.11
N THR A 30 -10.64 0.12 -8.85
CA THR A 30 -9.26 0.49 -8.54
C THR A 30 -9.17 1.11 -7.15
N TYR A 31 -8.34 0.53 -6.29
CA TYR A 31 -8.22 0.98 -4.91
C TYR A 31 -7.20 2.12 -4.77
N TYR A 32 -7.69 3.28 -4.32
CA TYR A 32 -6.88 4.47 -4.13
C TYR A 32 -6.54 4.70 -2.64
N GLY A 33 -5.32 5.16 -2.38
CA GLY A 33 -4.88 5.48 -1.02
C GLY A 33 -5.66 6.66 -0.42
N THR A 34 -6.03 6.54 0.85
CA THR A 34 -6.64 7.64 1.61
C THR A 34 -5.55 8.58 2.10
N ILE A 35 -5.70 9.87 1.81
CA ILE A 35 -4.76 10.90 2.26
C ILE A 35 -5.29 11.52 3.55
N THR A 36 -4.50 11.43 4.61
CA THR A 36 -4.81 12.03 5.90
C THR A 36 -3.79 13.13 6.19
N LYS A 37 -4.26 14.28 6.67
CA LYS A 37 -3.40 15.39 7.08
C LYS A 37 -3.57 15.63 8.57
N ASP A 38 -2.47 15.59 9.31
CA ASP A 38 -2.42 16.04 10.69
C ASP A 38 -2.34 17.58 10.71
N GLU A 39 -3.36 18.23 11.27
CA GLU A 39 -3.43 19.70 11.31
C GLU A 39 -2.44 20.33 12.29
N LEU A 40 -2.00 19.59 13.32
CA LEU A 40 -1.08 20.08 14.34
C LEU A 40 0.38 19.99 13.88
N THR A 41 0.73 18.90 13.20
CA THR A 41 2.11 18.67 12.72
C THR A 41 2.31 19.03 11.24
N ASN A 42 1.22 19.32 10.53
CA ASN A 42 1.19 19.54 9.07
C ASN A 42 1.76 18.34 8.28
N GLU A 43 1.74 17.16 8.87
CA GLU A 43 2.17 15.91 8.25
C GLU A 43 1.07 15.34 7.36
N VAL A 44 1.48 14.81 6.21
CA VAL A 44 0.57 14.13 5.27
C VAL A 44 0.94 12.65 5.27
N ALA A 45 -0.04 11.81 5.55
CA ALA A 45 0.06 10.36 5.50
C ALA A 45 -0.86 9.82 4.41
N ILE A 46 -0.46 8.68 3.83
CA ILE A 46 -1.27 7.92 2.89
C ILE A 46 -1.50 6.55 3.52
N ALA A 47 -2.74 6.12 3.61
CA ALA A 47 -3.14 4.83 4.16
C ALA A 47 -3.88 4.01 3.11
N PHE A 48 -3.62 2.70 3.12
CA PHE A 48 -4.33 1.71 2.34
C PHE A 48 -4.89 0.70 3.34
N ASP A 49 -6.19 0.45 3.26
CA ASP A 49 -6.80 -0.67 3.96
C ASP A 49 -6.62 -1.92 3.10
N ILE A 50 -5.76 -2.82 3.58
CA ILE A 50 -5.48 -4.11 2.96
C ILE A 50 -5.98 -5.26 3.83
N THR A 51 -6.98 -5.02 4.70
CA THR A 51 -7.50 -6.02 5.64
C THR A 51 -7.95 -7.28 4.91
N ASP A 52 -8.70 -7.14 3.81
CA ASP A 52 -9.20 -8.29 3.04
C ASP A 52 -8.07 -9.14 2.46
N TYR A 53 -7.03 -8.49 1.92
CA TYR A 53 -5.85 -9.18 1.40
C TYR A 53 -5.10 -9.92 2.51
N ILE A 54 -4.85 -9.27 3.65
CA ILE A 54 -4.16 -9.91 4.77
C ILE A 54 -4.99 -11.07 5.34
N GLN A 55 -6.31 -10.94 5.38
CA GLN A 55 -7.20 -12.03 5.80
C GLN A 55 -7.14 -13.21 4.83
N SER A 56 -7.13 -12.99 3.51
CA SER A 56 -7.02 -14.08 2.53
C SER A 56 -5.67 -14.79 2.62
N GLU A 57 -4.56 -14.04 2.74
CA GLU A 57 -3.22 -14.61 2.86
C GLU A 57 -3.04 -15.43 4.15
N ILE A 58 -3.68 -15.03 5.25
CA ILE A 58 -3.60 -15.76 6.52
C ILE A 58 -4.54 -16.97 6.56
N ALA A 59 -5.70 -16.91 5.89
CA ALA A 59 -6.73 -17.95 5.95
C ALA A 59 -6.26 -19.29 5.37
N ASP A 60 -5.46 -19.26 4.30
CA ASP A 60 -5.07 -20.47 3.57
C ASP A 60 -3.83 -21.18 4.16
N SER A 61 -3.31 -20.72 5.31
CA SER A 61 -2.07 -21.24 5.94
C SER A 61 -0.85 -21.29 4.99
N TYR A 62 -0.90 -20.52 3.91
CA TYR A 62 0.12 -20.46 2.86
C TYR A 62 0.64 -19.03 2.77
N TYR A 63 1.95 -18.86 2.96
CA TYR A 63 2.59 -17.56 2.83
C TYR A 63 3.13 -17.41 1.41
N ASP A 64 2.55 -16.51 0.62
CA ASP A 64 3.09 -16.18 -0.70
C ASP A 64 4.30 -15.24 -0.54
N THR A 65 5.50 -15.77 -0.78
CA THR A 65 6.75 -14.99 -0.77
C THR A 65 7.12 -14.42 -2.14
N GLU A 66 6.35 -14.75 -3.17
CA GLU A 66 6.59 -14.35 -4.55
C GLU A 66 5.84 -13.07 -4.91
N ARG A 67 4.81 -12.69 -4.14
CA ARG A 67 4.02 -11.48 -4.32
C ARG A 67 4.39 -10.37 -3.34
N MET A 68 4.24 -9.14 -3.79
CA MET A 68 4.45 -7.93 -3.01
C MET A 68 3.52 -6.81 -3.47
N PHE A 69 3.32 -5.82 -2.61
CA PHE A 69 2.70 -4.56 -3.00
C PHE A 69 3.73 -3.54 -3.46
N ILE A 70 3.43 -2.88 -4.57
CA ILE A 70 4.20 -1.77 -5.11
C ILE A 70 3.35 -0.50 -4.98
N LEU A 71 3.88 0.53 -4.33
CA LEU A 71 3.25 1.84 -4.21
C LEU A 71 3.74 2.75 -5.34
N SER A 72 2.82 3.35 -6.10
CA SER A 72 3.17 4.34 -7.11
C SER A 72 2.08 5.41 -7.26
N TYR A 73 2.43 6.49 -7.96
CA TYR A 73 1.48 7.50 -8.40
C TYR A 73 0.64 6.97 -9.56
N ASP A 74 -0.60 7.43 -9.65
CA ASP A 74 -1.42 7.33 -10.86
C ASP A 74 -0.74 8.12 -12.00
N SER A 75 -0.21 7.40 -12.98
CA SER A 75 0.53 7.95 -14.12
C SER A 75 0.07 7.26 -15.40
N PRO A 76 -0.34 8.01 -16.45
CA PRO A 76 -0.70 7.42 -17.74
C PRO A 76 0.50 6.77 -18.45
N ASP A 77 1.74 7.16 -18.09
CA ASP A 77 2.97 6.61 -18.65
C ASP A 77 3.49 5.44 -17.80
N TYR A 78 2.85 4.28 -17.93
CA TYR A 78 3.25 3.03 -17.26
C TYR A 78 4.61 2.47 -17.73
N ASN A 79 5.07 2.87 -18.93
CA ASN A 79 6.27 2.33 -19.58
C ASN A 79 7.58 3.07 -19.22
N ALA A 80 7.49 4.23 -18.59
CA ALA A 80 8.66 4.94 -18.09
C ALA A 80 8.81 4.57 -16.62
N SER A 81 9.70 3.61 -16.34
CA SER A 81 10.34 3.39 -15.03
C SER A 81 9.47 3.85 -13.87
N ILE A 82 8.61 2.96 -13.33
CA ILE A 82 7.73 3.20 -12.16
C ILE A 82 8.26 4.39 -11.39
N ASN A 83 7.52 5.50 -11.36
CA ASN A 83 7.89 6.69 -10.60
C ASN A 83 7.79 6.31 -9.12
N GLN A 84 8.76 5.52 -8.67
CA GLN A 84 8.80 4.86 -7.38
C GLN A 84 8.77 5.97 -6.35
N VAL A 85 7.78 5.90 -5.48
CA VAL A 85 7.81 6.70 -4.27
C VAL A 85 9.01 6.18 -3.49
N ALA A 86 10.08 6.97 -3.41
CA ALA A 86 11.20 6.65 -2.55
C ALA A 86 10.71 6.73 -1.10
N ILE A 87 10.25 5.61 -0.55
CA ILE A 87 9.85 5.53 0.85
C ILE A 87 11.14 5.45 1.67
N GLY A 88 11.27 6.33 2.66
CA GLY A 88 12.54 6.68 3.29
C GLY A 88 13.43 5.48 3.63
N GLY A 89 14.66 5.49 3.12
CA GLY A 89 15.71 4.54 3.49
C GLY A 89 16.12 4.68 4.97
N TYR A 90 17.06 3.82 5.40
CA TYR A 90 17.52 3.65 6.78
C TYR A 90 17.75 4.95 7.60
N GLU A 91 18.08 6.07 6.95
CA GLU A 91 18.40 7.34 7.60
C GLU A 91 17.18 8.17 8.03
N ASN A 92 15.97 7.88 7.54
CA ASN A 92 14.77 8.66 7.85
C ASN A 92 13.60 7.81 8.35
N LYS A 93 13.78 7.21 9.54
CA LYS A 93 12.79 6.33 10.23
C LYS A 93 11.39 6.94 10.35
N LYS A 94 11.26 8.27 10.33
CA LYS A 94 9.99 8.97 10.48
C LYS A 94 9.02 8.68 9.32
N TYR A 95 9.52 8.51 8.11
CA TYR A 95 8.70 8.32 6.89
C TYR A 95 8.80 6.90 6.33
N GLN A 96 9.18 5.93 7.16
CA GLN A 96 9.17 4.52 6.76
C GLN A 96 7.72 4.04 6.62
N PRO A 97 7.43 3.19 5.62
CA PRO A 97 6.11 2.59 5.51
C PRO A 97 5.89 1.66 6.70
N LYS A 98 4.66 1.65 7.23
CA LYS A 98 4.29 0.83 8.38
C LYS A 98 3.09 -0.04 8.02
N LEU A 99 3.18 -1.32 8.34
CA LEU A 99 2.05 -2.24 8.32
C LEU A 99 1.47 -2.29 9.73
N ASN A 100 0.22 -1.85 9.88
CA ASN A 100 -0.50 -1.93 11.15
C ASN A 100 -1.48 -3.10 11.09
N ILE A 101 -1.29 -4.11 11.93
CA ILE A 101 -2.18 -5.27 12.04
C ILE A 101 -2.85 -5.23 13.40
N TYR A 102 -4.18 -5.17 13.40
CA TYR A 102 -5.00 -5.28 14.60
C TYR A 102 -5.77 -6.59 14.53
N TYR A 103 -5.61 -7.46 15.52
CA TYR A 103 -6.28 -8.76 15.55
C TYR A 103 -6.95 -9.00 16.90
N ILE A 104 -8.04 -9.76 16.88
CA ILE A 104 -8.75 -10.23 18.06
C ILE A 104 -8.69 -11.76 18.03
N HIS A 105 -8.25 -12.38 19.13
CA HIS A 105 -8.27 -13.83 19.29
C HIS A 105 -9.20 -14.19 20.45
N TYR A 106 -10.08 -15.17 20.25
CA TYR A 106 -10.92 -15.73 21.31
C TYR A 106 -10.28 -17.02 21.80
N GLU A 107 -9.81 -17.04 23.05
CA GLU A 107 -9.45 -18.28 23.72
C GLU A 107 -10.73 -19.01 24.14
N THR A 108 -10.96 -20.19 23.55
CA THR A 108 -11.97 -21.14 24.05
C THR A 108 -11.36 -21.98 25.17
N TYR A 109 -11.88 -21.84 26.39
CA TYR A 109 -11.60 -22.69 27.55
C TYR A 109 -12.21 -24.09 27.40
#